data_AF-A0A4S8KDN0-F1
#
_entry.id   AF-A0A4S8KDN0-F1
#
_cell.length_a   1.000
_cell.length_b   1.000
_cell.length_c   1.000
_cell.angle_alpha   90.00
_cell.angle_beta   90.00
_cell.angle_gamma   90.00
#
_symmetry.space_group_name_H-M   'P 1'
#
loop_
_entity.id
_entity.type
_entity.pdbx_description
1 polymer ?
#
loop_
_entity_poly.entity_id
_entity_poly.type
_entity_poly.pdbx_seq_one_letter_code
_entity_poly.pdbx_strand_id
1 'polypeptide(L)'
;MQALSNGRYRSVRHRAVVNSDKERISVASFLCPGNSVVISPPEKLVGGDGCPAMYRSYTYEQYYDKFWSRALDEHCLDFFKR
;
A
#
# COMPACT_ATOMS: atom_id res chain seq x y z
N MET A 1 -2.68 -1.88 3.98
CA MET A 1 -4.12 -1.75 4.32
C MET A 1 -5.04 -1.79 3.11
N GLN A 2 -4.85 -0.96 2.07
CA GLN A 2 -5.75 -0.95 0.91
C GLN A 2 -5.97 -2.33 0.26
N ALA A 3 -4.89 -3.05 -0.07
CA ALA A 3 -5.00 -4.40 -0.65
C ALA A 3 -5.69 -5.40 0.28
N LEU A 4 -5.30 -5.45 1.57
CA LEU A 4 -5.94 -6.28 2.59
C LEU A 4 -7.43 -6.00 2.75
N SER A 5 -7.85 -4.73 2.66
CA SER A 5 -9.25 -4.33 2.77
C SER A 5 -10.07 -4.50 1.48
N ASN A 6 -9.50 -5.16 0.46
CA ASN A 6 -10.07 -5.22 -0.89
C ASN A 6 -10.48 -3.84 -1.45
N GLY A 7 -9.69 -2.80 -1.19
CA GLY A 7 -9.97 -1.44 -1.66
C GLY A 7 -10.93 -0.60 -0.81
N ARG A 8 -11.54 -1.15 0.25
CA ARG A 8 -12.42 -0.38 1.16
C ARG A 8 -11.66 0.76 1.86
N TYR A 9 -10.40 0.53 2.23
CA TYR A 9 -9.51 1.60 2.66
C TYR A 9 -8.62 2.06 1.51
N ARG A 10 -8.41 3.38 1.43
CA ARG A 10 -7.62 4.02 0.38
C ARG A 10 -6.28 4.51 0.93
N SER A 11 -5.20 4.11 0.28
CA SER A 11 -3.85 4.61 0.50
C SER A 11 -3.73 5.96 -0.19
N VAL A 12 -3.76 7.05 0.58
CA VAL A 12 -3.76 8.41 0.05
C VAL A 12 -2.35 8.89 -0.29
N ARG A 13 -2.23 9.67 -1.37
CA ARG A 13 -1.00 10.38 -1.71
C ARG A 13 -0.85 11.60 -0.81
N HIS A 14 0.37 11.82 -0.34
CA HIS A 14 0.73 12.98 0.47
C HIS A 14 2.11 13.49 0.05
N ARG A 15 2.39 14.76 0.33
CA ARG A 15 3.67 15.42 0.02
C ARG A 15 4.00 16.41 1.12
N ALA A 16 5.29 16.52 1.47
CA ALA A 16 5.80 17.64 2.25
C ALA A 16 6.24 18.76 1.30
N VAL A 17 5.79 19.99 1.57
CA VAL A 17 6.19 21.19 0.82
C VAL A 17 7.23 21.98 1.62
N VAL A 18 8.17 22.62 0.92
CA VAL A 18 9.19 23.50 1.52
C VAL A 18 8.69 24.94 1.60
N ASN A 19 9.30 25.73 2.46
CA ASN A 19 9.06 27.18 2.57
C ASN A 19 10.40 27.91 2.78
N SER A 20 10.44 29.22 2.55
CA SER A 20 11.64 30.06 2.67
C SER A 20 11.93 30.58 4.07
N ASP A 21 10.96 30.50 4.98
CA ASP A 21 10.94 31.33 6.19
C ASP A 21 11.43 30.56 7.41
N LYS A 22 11.09 29.27 7.52
CA LYS A 22 11.40 28.45 8.68
C LYS A 22 11.56 26.96 8.35
N GLU A 23 12.50 26.32 9.04
CA GLU A 23 12.70 24.87 9.00
C GLU A 23 11.52 24.08 9.60
N ARG A 24 11.28 22.88 9.05
CA ARG A 24 10.30 21.93 9.56
C ARG A 24 10.95 20.56 9.74
N ILE A 25 10.91 20.03 10.96
CA ILE A 25 11.37 18.68 11.29
C ILE A 25 10.15 17.80 11.61
N SER A 26 10.13 16.58 11.08
CA SER A 26 9.11 15.57 11.40
C SER A 26 9.71 14.18 11.39
N VAL A 27 9.26 13.32 12.31
CA VAL A 27 9.66 11.92 12.39
C VAL A 27 8.45 11.06 12.02
N ALA A 28 8.63 10.14 11.08
CA ALA A 28 7.59 9.20 10.65
C ALA A 28 7.98 7.77 11.05
N SER A 29 7.03 7.04 11.61
CA SER A 29 7.16 5.62 11.94
C SER A 29 6.15 4.83 11.13
N PHE A 30 6.59 3.69 10.57
CA PHE A 30 5.76 2.84 9.72
C PHE A 30 5.57 1.47 10.38
N LEU A 31 4.32 1.01 10.50
CA LEU A 31 4.02 -0.36 10.89
C LEU A 31 3.96 -1.23 9.63
N CYS A 32 4.93 -2.12 9.52
CA CYS A 32 5.09 -3.00 8.37
C CYS A 32 4.91 -4.47 8.77
N PRO A 33 4.29 -5.31 7.94
CA PRO A 33 4.31 -6.76 8.11
C PRO A 33 5.74 -7.31 8.03
N GLY A 34 5.95 -8.55 8.51
CA GLY A 34 7.18 -9.28 8.23
C GLY A 34 7.30 -9.65 6.75
N ASN A 35 8.53 -9.75 6.23
CA ASN A 35 8.81 -9.95 4.80
C ASN A 35 8.11 -11.18 4.19
N SER A 36 8.07 -12.30 4.92
CA SER A 36 7.45 -13.55 4.49
C SER A 36 5.92 -13.57 4.60
N VAL A 37 5.30 -12.52 5.16
CA VAL A 37 3.84 -12.45 5.31
C VAL A 37 3.19 -12.28 3.94
N VAL A 38 2.23 -13.15 3.63
CA VAL A 38 1.39 -13.05 2.44
C VAL A 38 0.28 -12.04 2.67
N ILE A 39 0.17 -11.06 1.78
CA ILE A 39 -0.88 -10.07 1.72
C ILE A 39 -1.91 -10.54 0.69
N SER A 40 -3.15 -10.75 1.15
CA SER A 40 -4.30 -11.06 0.30
C SER A 40 -5.59 -10.50 0.91
N PRO A 41 -6.60 -10.14 0.09
CA PRO A 41 -7.92 -9.81 0.62
C PRO A 41 -8.54 -11.02 1.35
N PRO A 42 -9.06 -10.85 2.58
CA PRO A 42 -9.79 -11.91 3.28
C PRO A 42 -11.02 -12.38 2.50
N GLU A 43 -11.32 -13.67 2.56
CA GLU A 43 -12.47 -14.28 1.87
C GLU A 43 -13.80 -13.62 2.24
N LYS A 44 -13.97 -13.20 3.50
CA LYS A 44 -15.17 -12.47 3.93
C LYS A 44 -15.41 -11.16 3.14
N LEU A 45 -14.35 -10.57 2.59
CA LEU A 45 -14.40 -9.37 1.75
C LEU A 45 -14.43 -9.70 0.24
N VAL A 46 -14.22 -10.96 -0.13
CA VAL A 46 -14.22 -11.48 -1.50
C VAL A 46 -15.36 -12.49 -1.62
N GLY A 47 -16.53 -12.02 -2.02
CA GLY A 47 -17.74 -12.84 -2.16
C GLY A 47 -18.86 -12.49 -1.18
N GLY A 48 -18.55 -11.97 0.02
CA GLY A 48 -19.56 -11.51 0.99
C GLY A 48 -20.50 -10.42 0.44
N ASP A 49 -19.96 -9.51 -0.37
CA ASP A 49 -20.72 -8.44 -1.03
C ASP A 49 -20.85 -8.66 -2.56
N GLY A 50 -20.53 -9.86 -3.07
CA GLY A 50 -20.43 -10.12 -4.51
C GLY A 50 -19.25 -9.43 -5.22
N CYS A 51 -18.37 -8.74 -4.49
CA CYS A 51 -17.20 -8.07 -5.06
C CYS A 51 -16.05 -9.06 -5.32
N PRO A 52 -15.45 -9.08 -6.53
CA PRO A 52 -14.29 -9.91 -6.82
C PRO A 52 -13.05 -9.40 -6.06
N ALA A 53 -12.03 -10.26 -5.96
CA ALA A 53 -10.73 -9.85 -5.42
C ALA A 53 -10.07 -8.84 -6.37
N MET A 54 -9.86 -7.62 -5.91
CA MET A 54 -9.22 -6.56 -6.71
C MET A 54 -7.69 -6.70 -6.78
N TYR A 55 -7.10 -7.46 -5.86
CA TYR A 55 -5.66 -7.65 -5.75
C TYR A 55 -5.32 -9.15 -5.77
N ARG A 56 -4.18 -9.50 -6.35
CA ARG A 56 -3.63 -10.86 -6.23
C ARG A 56 -2.95 -11.03 -4.86
N SER A 57 -2.63 -12.26 -4.51
CA SER A 57 -1.80 -12.56 -3.34
C SER A 57 -0.33 -12.31 -3.66
N TYR A 58 0.41 -11.72 -2.72
CA TYR A 58 1.85 -11.46 -2.83
C TYR A 58 2.49 -11.40 -1.43
N THR A 59 3.79 -11.62 -1.32
CA THR A 59 4.51 -11.44 -0.05
C THR A 59 4.82 -9.96 0.20
N TYR A 60 4.97 -9.57 1.47
CA TYR A 60 5.41 -8.20 1.78
C TYR A 60 6.77 -7.88 1.16
N GLU A 61 7.68 -8.85 1.08
CA GLU A 61 8.96 -8.73 0.36
C GLU A 61 8.78 -8.31 -1.10
N GLN A 62 7.92 -9.01 -1.86
CA GLN A 62 7.64 -8.67 -3.26
C GLN A 62 7.11 -7.23 -3.40
N TYR A 63 6.27 -6.79 -2.46
CA TYR A 63 5.80 -5.40 -2.42
C TYR A 63 6.93 -4.42 -2.12
N TYR A 64 7.78 -4.75 -1.15
CA TYR A 64 8.88 -3.90 -0.71
C TYR A 64 9.92 -3.70 -1.82
N ASP A 65 10.30 -4.77 -2.51
CA ASP A 65 11.21 -4.72 -3.65
C ASP A 65 10.64 -3.82 -4.75
N LYS A 66 9.36 -4.02 -5.10
CA LYS A 66 8.70 -3.20 -6.12
C LYS A 66 8.54 -1.75 -5.70
N PHE A 67 8.33 -1.49 -4.41
CA PHE A 67 8.22 -0.14 -3.86
C PHE A 67 9.51 0.66 -4.01
N TRP A 68 10.67 0.02 -3.82
CA TRP A 68 11.98 0.65 -3.98
C TRP A 68 12.47 0.72 -5.43
N SER A 69 11.96 -0.16 -6.30
CA SER A 69 12.36 -0.20 -7.71
C SER A 69 11.56 0.74 -8.62
N ARG A 70 10.68 1.58 -8.09
CA ARG A 70 9.76 2.44 -8.87
C ARG A 70 9.98 3.92 -8.61
N ALA A 71 9.49 4.76 -9.53
CA ALA A 71 9.41 6.20 -9.29
C ALA A 71 8.37 6.52 -8.20
N LEU A 72 8.58 7.63 -7.48
CA LEU A 72 7.76 8.01 -6.32
C LEU A 72 6.29 8.25 -6.69
N ASP A 73 6.05 8.80 -7.88
CA ASP A 73 4.76 9.19 -8.43
C ASP A 73 3.94 8.02 -8.99
N GLU A 74 4.51 6.82 -9.11
CA GLU A 74 3.77 5.61 -9.47
C GLU A 74 2.97 5.07 -8.29
N HIS A 75 1.80 4.47 -8.56
CA HIS A 75 1.01 3.86 -7.49
C HIS A 75 1.41 2.39 -7.31
N CYS A 76 2.27 2.11 -6.33
CA CYS A 76 2.88 0.78 -6.11
C CYS A 76 1.88 -0.39 -6.14
N LEU A 77 0.68 -0.19 -5.57
CA LEU A 77 -0.34 -1.22 -5.46
C LEU A 77 -0.96 -1.61 -6.81
N ASP A 78 -0.79 -0.79 -7.84
CA ASP A 78 -1.35 -1.08 -9.17
C ASP A 78 -0.66 -2.28 -9.81
N PHE A 79 0.63 -2.50 -9.51
CA PHE A 79 1.37 -3.69 -9.91
C PHE A 79 0.86 -4.98 -9.25
N PHE A 80 -0.02 -4.88 -8.25
CA PHE A 80 -0.58 -6.01 -7.49
C PHE A 80 -2.09 -6.19 -7.67
N LYS A 81 -2.71 -5.38 -8.53
CA LYS A 81 -4.11 -5.58 -8.94
C LYS A 81 -4.25 -6.88 -9.75
N ARG A 82 -5.46 -7.45 -9.76
CA ARG A 82 -5.85 -8.51 -10.70
C ARG A 82 -6.22 -7.92 -12.06
#